data_AF-A0A972V288-F1
#
_entry.id   AF-A0A972V288-F1
#
_cell.length_a   1.000
_cell.length_b   1.000
_cell.length_c   1.000
_cell.angle_alpha   90.00
_cell.angle_beta   90.00
_cell.angle_gamma   90.00
#
_symmetry.space_group_name_H-M   'P 1'
#
loop_
_entity.id
_entity.type
_entity.pdbx_description
1 polymer ?
#
loop_
_entity_poly.entity_id
_entity_poly.type
_entity_poly.pdbx_seq_one_letter_code
_entity_poly.pdbx_strand_id
1 'polypeptide(L)'
;MNKNLFFRKNIFSSMVLAAGLVLTLSVFSKAQEPQEDIEAYLRNISSIITDVNITVTNIGLNIFPIKEGIKRLNNYIGQLEFIIDCPEDTSTQHKMILLSFKKLRMGLLLLSPETKDTSIRLLKSGTRLLKYAASDIVKIARECGMVEAKDEIEKKEGGE
;
A
#
# COMPACT_ATOMS: atom_id res chain seq x y z
N MET A 1 -11.24 -18.22 -23.53
CA MET A 1 -10.91 -17.79 -22.15
C MET A 1 -10.18 -16.45 -22.20
N ASN A 2 -10.78 -15.37 -21.68
CA ASN A 2 -10.32 -13.99 -21.93
C ASN A 2 -9.07 -13.67 -21.06
N LYS A 3 -7.87 -13.73 -21.65
CA LYS A 3 -6.57 -13.56 -20.94
C LYS A 3 -6.47 -12.22 -20.19
N ASN A 4 -7.20 -11.20 -20.60
CA ASN A 4 -7.26 -9.91 -19.90
C ASN A 4 -7.96 -10.00 -18.53
N LEU A 5 -8.93 -10.91 -18.35
CA LEU A 5 -9.70 -11.03 -17.11
C LEU A 5 -8.92 -11.76 -16.01
N PHE A 6 -8.20 -12.83 -16.37
CA PHE A 6 -7.35 -13.59 -15.46
C PHE A 6 -6.15 -12.75 -14.98
N PHE A 7 -5.58 -11.95 -15.88
CA PHE A 7 -4.43 -11.12 -15.60
C PHE A 7 -4.73 -9.95 -14.65
N ARG A 8 -5.90 -9.32 -14.83
CA ARG A 8 -6.41 -8.32 -13.89
C ARG A 8 -6.47 -8.93 -12.48
N LYS A 9 -7.13 -10.07 -12.30
CA LYS A 9 -7.27 -10.72 -10.98
C LYS A 9 -5.95 -10.91 -10.23
N ASN A 10 -4.86 -11.30 -10.91
CA ASN A 10 -3.55 -11.52 -10.24
C ASN A 10 -2.84 -10.24 -9.77
N ILE A 11 -2.89 -9.15 -10.55
CA ILE A 11 -2.27 -7.88 -10.12
C ILE A 11 -3.03 -7.31 -8.93
N PHE A 12 -4.37 -7.29 -9.02
CA PHE A 12 -5.24 -6.72 -8.00
C PHE A 12 -5.20 -7.54 -6.69
N SER A 13 -5.20 -8.88 -6.78
CA SER A 13 -5.05 -9.77 -5.61
C SER A 13 -3.73 -9.54 -4.86
N SER A 14 -2.62 -9.32 -5.58
CA SER A 14 -1.33 -9.08 -4.94
C SER A 14 -1.26 -7.74 -4.20
N MET A 15 -2.10 -6.77 -4.56
CA MET A 15 -2.17 -5.45 -3.93
C MET A 15 -3.03 -5.48 -2.65
N VAL A 16 -4.07 -6.32 -2.64
CA VAL A 16 -4.89 -6.57 -1.44
C VAL A 16 -4.02 -7.08 -0.28
N LEU A 17 -3.05 -7.97 -0.57
CA LEU A 17 -2.09 -8.45 0.42
C LEU A 17 -1.16 -7.34 0.96
N ALA A 18 -0.78 -6.37 0.13
CA ALA A 18 0.07 -5.26 0.55
C ALA A 18 -0.70 -4.27 1.45
N ALA A 19 -1.97 -4.01 1.13
CA ALA A 19 -2.84 -3.17 1.93
C ALA A 19 -3.22 -3.83 3.26
N GLY A 20 -3.48 -5.15 3.25
CA GLY A 20 -3.72 -5.92 4.47
C GLY A 20 -2.56 -5.85 5.47
N LEU A 21 -1.32 -5.85 4.97
CA LEU A 21 -0.12 -5.74 5.80
C LEU A 21 0.00 -4.38 6.50
N VAL A 22 -0.40 -3.28 5.83
CA VAL A 22 -0.38 -1.94 6.45
C VAL A 22 -1.54 -1.76 7.42
N LEU A 23 -2.72 -2.33 7.11
CA LEU A 23 -3.89 -2.28 7.99
C LEU A 23 -3.67 -2.99 9.33
N THR A 24 -2.91 -4.08 9.35
CA THR A 24 -2.54 -4.76 10.60
C THR A 24 -1.69 -3.87 11.53
N LEU A 25 -0.98 -2.87 11.01
CA LEU A 25 -0.17 -1.97 11.83
C LEU A 25 -1.00 -0.91 12.55
N SER A 26 -2.12 -0.47 11.96
CA SER A 26 -2.99 0.53 12.59
C SER A 26 -3.82 0.01 13.77
N VAL A 27 -3.80 -1.30 14.06
CA VAL A 27 -4.66 -1.94 15.07
C VAL A 27 -3.89 -2.39 16.33
N PHE A 28 -2.56 -2.48 16.28
CA PHE A 28 -1.77 -2.85 17.46
C PHE A 28 -1.13 -1.62 18.07
N SER A 29 -1.72 -1.13 19.16
CA SER A 29 -1.09 -0.16 20.06
C SER A 29 -0.98 -0.79 21.45
N LYS A 30 0.19 -1.31 21.80
CA LYS A 30 0.56 -1.52 23.21
C LYS A 30 2.00 -1.06 23.47
N ALA A 31 2.09 0.26 23.65
CA ALA A 31 2.99 1.07 24.50
C ALA A 31 4.48 0.73 24.67
N GLN A 32 5.35 1.67 24.26
CA GLN A 32 6.32 2.34 25.15
C GLN A 32 6.89 3.63 24.49
N GLU A 33 6.66 4.78 25.16
CA GLU A 33 6.95 6.18 24.77
C GLU A 33 6.32 6.73 23.46
N PRO A 34 5.90 8.01 23.44
CA PRO A 34 5.10 8.57 22.36
C PRO A 34 5.97 8.82 21.12
N GLN A 35 6.05 7.84 20.23
CA GLN A 35 6.29 8.12 18.81
C GLN A 35 4.97 8.53 18.15
N GLU A 36 4.30 9.54 18.73
CA GLU A 36 3.01 10.07 18.26
C GLU A 36 3.09 10.47 16.77
N ASP A 37 4.23 11.00 16.33
CA ASP A 37 4.47 11.37 14.93
C ASP A 37 4.47 10.17 13.99
N ILE A 38 5.06 9.05 14.39
CA ILE A 38 5.06 7.81 13.59
C ILE A 38 3.66 7.19 13.61
N GLU A 39 2.98 7.15 14.76
CA GLU A 39 1.62 6.61 14.81
C GLU A 39 0.65 7.43 13.94
N ALA A 40 0.70 8.75 14.03
CA ALA A 40 -0.12 9.66 13.22
C ALA A 40 0.19 9.48 11.73
N TYR A 41 1.47 9.40 11.37
CA TYR A 41 1.90 9.11 10.01
C TYR A 41 1.35 7.76 9.51
N LEU A 42 1.51 6.69 10.29
CA LEU A 42 1.05 5.34 9.94
C LEU A 42 -0.47 5.29 9.74
N ARG A 43 -1.23 5.96 10.60
CA ARG A 43 -2.70 6.06 10.48
C ARG A 43 -3.11 6.77 9.18
N ASN A 44 -2.44 7.88 8.86
CA ASN A 44 -2.69 8.63 7.63
C ASN A 44 -2.38 7.81 6.38
N ILE A 45 -1.20 7.19 6.30
CA ILE A 45 -0.84 6.39 5.12
C ILE A 45 -1.70 5.12 5.00
N SER A 46 -2.11 4.51 6.12
CA SER A 46 -2.94 3.29 6.13
C SER A 46 -4.29 3.55 5.46
N SER A 47 -4.91 4.68 5.78
CA SER A 47 -6.16 5.13 5.14
C SER A 47 -5.98 5.28 3.62
N ILE A 48 -4.93 6.00 3.20
CA ILE A 48 -4.67 6.25 1.77
C ILE A 48 -4.37 4.94 1.01
N ILE A 49 -3.57 4.04 1.59
CA ILE A 49 -3.23 2.75 0.98
C ILE A 49 -4.48 1.87 0.83
N THR A 50 -5.37 1.89 1.82
CA THR A 50 -6.65 1.18 1.76
C THR A 50 -7.52 1.69 0.63
N ASP A 51 -7.64 3.00 0.51
CA ASP A 51 -8.38 3.69 -0.54
C ASP A 51 -7.85 3.41 -1.95
N VAL A 52 -6.51 3.38 -2.09
CA VAL A 52 -5.85 2.95 -3.33
C VAL A 52 -6.14 1.49 -3.63
N ASN A 53 -6.11 0.62 -2.62
CA ASN A 53 -6.43 -0.80 -2.78
C ASN A 53 -7.86 -1.04 -3.22
N ILE A 54 -8.82 -0.38 -2.59
CA ILE A 54 -10.24 -0.40 -2.99
C ILE A 54 -10.36 0.10 -4.43
N THR A 55 -9.71 1.21 -4.75
CA THR A 55 -9.81 1.82 -6.07
C THR A 55 -9.30 0.89 -7.17
N VAL A 56 -8.10 0.36 -6.98
CA VAL A 56 -7.43 -0.51 -7.96
C VAL A 56 -8.20 -1.83 -8.05
N THR A 57 -8.65 -2.42 -6.94
CA THR A 57 -9.53 -3.61 -6.95
C THR A 57 -10.81 -3.38 -7.76
N ASN A 58 -11.50 -2.26 -7.55
CA ASN A 58 -12.73 -1.92 -8.26
C ASN A 58 -12.51 -1.74 -9.78
N ILE A 59 -11.37 -1.18 -10.20
CA ILE A 59 -10.96 -1.16 -11.62
C ILE A 59 -10.79 -2.59 -12.15
N GLY A 60 -10.15 -3.45 -11.36
CA GLY A 60 -9.93 -4.85 -11.70
C GLY A 60 -11.21 -5.66 -11.88
N LEU A 61 -12.19 -5.38 -11.04
CA LEU A 61 -13.53 -5.96 -11.07
C LEU A 61 -14.47 -5.28 -12.07
N ASN A 62 -14.02 -4.25 -12.79
CA ASN A 62 -14.84 -3.43 -13.69
C ASN A 62 -16.06 -2.76 -13.01
N ILE A 63 -15.98 -2.47 -11.71
CA ILE A 63 -17.05 -1.80 -10.96
C ILE A 63 -17.18 -0.34 -11.39
N PHE A 64 -16.06 0.32 -11.72
CA PHE A 64 -16.06 1.67 -12.28
C PHE A 64 -14.96 1.83 -13.36
N PRO A 65 -15.08 2.82 -14.26
CA PRO A 65 -14.16 2.98 -15.38
C PRO A 65 -12.74 3.39 -14.94
N ILE A 66 -11.76 3.02 -15.76
CA ILE A 66 -10.33 3.34 -15.53
C ILE A 66 -10.10 4.85 -15.35
N LYS A 67 -10.82 5.69 -16.11
CA LYS A 67 -10.75 7.15 -16.02
C LYS A 67 -11.07 7.66 -14.61
N GLU A 68 -12.08 7.09 -13.97
CA GLU A 68 -12.45 7.42 -12.58
C GLU A 68 -11.38 6.92 -11.60
N GLY A 69 -10.85 5.72 -11.84
CA GLY A 69 -9.73 5.19 -11.07
C GLY A 69 -8.48 6.06 -11.10
N ILE A 70 -8.13 6.61 -12.26
CA ILE A 70 -7.01 7.55 -12.43
C ILE A 70 -7.28 8.85 -11.66
N LYS A 71 -8.51 9.38 -11.71
CA LYS A 71 -8.89 10.58 -10.95
C LYS A 71 -8.71 10.38 -9.45
N ARG A 72 -9.15 9.24 -8.93
CA ARG A 72 -8.96 8.88 -7.51
C ARG A 72 -7.49 8.73 -7.15
N LEU A 73 -6.70 8.03 -7.96
CA LEU A 73 -5.25 7.92 -7.75
C LEU A 73 -4.54 9.27 -7.74
N ASN A 74 -4.94 10.22 -8.58
CA ASN A 74 -4.40 11.59 -8.51
C ASN A 74 -4.69 12.25 -7.16
N ASN A 75 -5.90 12.07 -6.63
CA ASN A 75 -6.26 12.62 -5.33
C ASN A 75 -5.40 11.99 -4.21
N TYR A 76 -5.21 10.67 -4.22
CA TYR A 76 -4.38 9.98 -3.22
C TYR A 76 -2.90 10.34 -3.31
N ILE A 77 -2.38 10.54 -4.52
CA ILE A 77 -1.02 11.07 -4.74
C ILE A 77 -0.92 12.47 -4.15
N GLY A 78 -1.90 13.34 -4.41
CA GLY A 78 -1.93 14.68 -3.83
C GLY A 78 -1.95 14.63 -2.30
N GLN A 79 -2.82 13.82 -1.70
CA GLN A 79 -2.87 13.64 -0.25
C GLN A 79 -1.53 13.22 0.34
N LEU A 80 -0.83 12.26 -0.29
CA LEU A 80 0.51 11.86 0.15
C LEU A 80 1.54 12.98 0.02
N GLU A 81 1.53 13.72 -1.10
CA GLU A 81 2.47 14.84 -1.32
C GLU A 81 2.29 15.98 -0.30
N PHE A 82 1.11 16.09 0.31
CA PHE A 82 0.79 17.05 1.36
C PHE A 82 0.88 16.49 2.79
N ILE A 83 1.41 15.28 3.01
CA ILE A 83 1.75 14.83 4.36
C ILE A 83 3.01 15.61 4.80
N ILE A 84 2.80 16.64 5.61
CA ILE A 84 3.84 17.56 6.08
C ILE A 84 4.70 16.90 7.18
N ASP A 85 4.07 16.08 8.02
CA ASP A 85 4.71 15.44 9.18
C ASP A 85 5.11 14.01 8.84
N CYS A 86 6.05 13.84 7.92
CA CYS A 86 6.68 12.54 7.65
C CYS A 86 7.91 12.40 8.56
N PRO A 87 7.91 11.44 9.51
CA PRO A 87 9.09 11.14 10.31
C PRO A 87 10.30 10.84 9.44
N GLU A 88 11.49 11.24 9.89
CA GLU A 88 12.73 11.04 9.13
C GLU A 88 12.97 9.55 8.83
N ASP A 89 12.71 8.70 9.83
CA ASP A 89 12.86 7.24 9.76
C ASP A 89 11.97 6.58 8.69
N THR A 90 10.88 7.22 8.28
CA THR A 90 9.94 6.69 7.26
C THR A 90 10.00 7.43 5.93
N SER A 91 10.88 8.44 5.79
CA SER A 91 11.05 9.28 4.58
C SER A 91 11.29 8.46 3.31
N THR A 92 12.08 7.40 3.41
CA THR A 92 12.38 6.51 2.28
C THR A 92 11.12 5.74 1.86
N GLN A 93 10.40 5.16 2.82
CA GLN A 93 9.19 4.39 2.57
C GLN A 93 8.07 5.28 2.06
N HIS A 94 7.95 6.52 2.55
CA HIS A 94 7.04 7.51 2.02
C HIS A 94 7.27 7.76 0.52
N LYS A 95 8.52 8.02 0.13
CA LYS A 95 8.90 8.20 -1.29
C LYS A 95 8.60 6.95 -2.13
N MET A 96 8.81 5.76 -1.56
CA MET A 96 8.48 4.50 -2.24
C MET A 96 6.98 4.32 -2.45
N ILE A 97 6.14 4.66 -1.46
CA ILE A 97 4.67 4.64 -1.59
C ILE A 97 4.24 5.63 -2.67
N LEU A 98 4.75 6.87 -2.63
CA LEU A 98 4.43 7.89 -3.61
C LEU A 98 4.80 7.45 -5.03
N LEU A 99 6.01 6.92 -5.21
CA LEU A 99 6.46 6.40 -6.50
C LEU A 99 5.63 5.20 -6.96
N SER A 100 5.23 4.32 -6.04
CA SER A 100 4.32 3.22 -6.32
C SER A 100 3.01 3.72 -6.91
N PHE A 101 2.37 4.71 -6.28
CA PHE A 101 1.09 5.24 -6.76
C PHE A 101 1.22 5.93 -8.11
N LYS A 102 2.31 6.69 -8.32
CA LYS A 102 2.63 7.29 -9.62
C LYS A 102 2.78 6.23 -10.71
N LYS A 103 3.41 5.10 -10.42
CA LYS A 103 3.53 3.96 -11.35
C LYS A 103 2.19 3.26 -11.59
N LEU A 104 1.37 3.05 -10.56
CA LEU A 104 0.02 2.49 -10.71
C LEU A 104 -0.83 3.38 -11.64
N ARG A 105 -0.83 4.69 -11.40
CA ARG A 105 -1.52 5.67 -12.24
C ARG A 105 -1.04 5.62 -13.68
N MET A 106 0.28 5.65 -13.90
CA MET A 106 0.83 5.61 -15.26
C MET A 106 0.52 4.29 -15.96
N GLY A 107 0.56 3.17 -15.22
CA GLY A 107 0.15 1.87 -15.73
C GLY A 107 -1.30 1.86 -16.21
N LEU A 108 -2.21 2.48 -15.48
CA LEU A 108 -3.62 2.60 -15.89
C LEU A 108 -3.83 3.55 -17.07
N LEU A 109 -3.09 4.67 -17.11
CA LEU A 109 -3.14 5.62 -18.23
C LEU A 109 -2.72 4.98 -19.55
N LEU A 110 -1.71 4.11 -19.50
CA LEU A 110 -1.17 3.39 -20.66
C LEU A 110 -1.89 2.07 -20.92
N LEU A 111 -3.08 1.84 -20.37
CA LEU A 111 -3.76 0.56 -20.57
C LEU A 111 -4.45 0.52 -21.95
N SER A 112 -3.66 0.38 -23.02
CA SER A 112 -4.11 0.15 -24.39
C SER A 112 -3.49 -1.12 -25.00
N PRO A 113 -4.02 -1.66 -26.11
CA PRO A 113 -3.40 -2.79 -26.80
C PRO A 113 -1.93 -2.53 -27.20
N GLU A 114 -1.60 -1.31 -27.64
CA GLU A 114 -0.29 -0.90 -28.16
C GLU A 114 0.75 -0.71 -27.05
N THR A 115 0.30 -0.32 -25.85
CA THR A 115 1.17 0.00 -24.71
C THR A 115 1.04 -1.00 -23.55
N LYS A 116 0.37 -2.13 -23.80
CA LYS A 116 0.02 -3.16 -22.82
C LYS A 116 1.20 -3.62 -21.98
N ASP A 117 2.33 -3.97 -22.60
CA ASP A 117 3.48 -4.50 -21.86
C ASP A 117 4.10 -3.45 -20.93
N THR A 118 4.18 -2.20 -21.38
CA THR A 118 4.64 -1.07 -20.56
C THR A 118 3.68 -0.80 -19.41
N SER A 119 2.38 -0.74 -19.68
CA SER A 119 1.34 -0.62 -18.65
C SER A 119 1.47 -1.71 -17.59
N ILE A 120 1.58 -2.96 -18.01
CA ILE A 120 1.72 -4.11 -17.14
C ILE A 120 2.98 -4.03 -16.27
N ARG A 121 4.13 -3.67 -16.88
CA ARG A 121 5.38 -3.51 -16.14
C ARG A 121 5.27 -2.43 -15.07
N LEU A 122 4.61 -1.31 -15.38
CA LEU A 122 4.39 -0.22 -14.44
C LEU A 122 3.48 -0.64 -13.29
N LEU A 123 2.36 -1.31 -13.58
CA LEU A 123 1.46 -1.84 -12.54
C LEU A 123 2.19 -2.81 -11.61
N LYS A 124 2.91 -3.78 -12.17
CA LYS A 124 3.70 -4.75 -11.39
C LYS A 124 4.81 -4.09 -10.57
N SER A 125 5.53 -3.14 -11.16
CA SER A 125 6.60 -2.41 -10.48
C SER A 125 6.05 -1.54 -9.34
N GLY A 126 4.92 -0.86 -9.55
CA GLY A 126 4.23 -0.12 -8.51
C GLY A 126 3.82 -1.02 -7.35
N THR A 127 3.12 -2.12 -7.62
CA THR A 127 2.72 -3.06 -6.56
C THR A 127 3.89 -3.65 -5.79
N ARG A 128 5.03 -3.95 -6.46
CA ARG A 128 6.24 -4.42 -5.76
C ARG A 128 6.82 -3.34 -4.85
N LEU A 129 6.92 -2.10 -5.31
CA LEU A 129 7.40 -0.99 -4.48
C LEU A 129 6.51 -0.78 -3.25
N LEU A 130 5.18 -0.87 -3.42
CA LEU A 130 4.26 -0.77 -2.29
C LEU A 130 4.50 -1.88 -1.25
N LYS A 131 4.75 -3.11 -1.71
CA LYS A 131 5.06 -4.24 -0.82
C LYS A 131 6.36 -4.04 -0.05
N TYR A 132 7.40 -3.56 -0.71
CA TYR A 132 8.67 -3.26 -0.05
C TYR A 132 8.50 -2.15 0.99
N ALA A 133 7.85 -1.05 0.62
CA ALA A 133 7.58 0.04 1.55
C ALA A 133 6.77 -0.43 2.77
N ALA A 134 5.70 -1.22 2.54
CA ALA A 134 4.89 -1.78 3.62
C ALA A 134 5.71 -2.70 4.52
N SER A 135 6.54 -3.58 3.95
CA SER A 135 7.39 -4.49 4.74
C SER A 135 8.41 -3.72 5.59
N ASP A 136 9.02 -2.67 5.05
CA ASP A 136 9.97 -1.84 5.79
C ASP A 136 9.26 -1.06 6.90
N ILE A 137 8.07 -0.51 6.62
CA ILE A 137 7.25 0.17 7.63
C ILE A 137 6.90 -0.79 8.78
N VAL A 138 6.53 -2.05 8.50
CA VAL A 138 6.31 -3.06 9.54
C VAL A 138 7.59 -3.29 10.37
N LYS A 139 8.76 -3.30 9.73
CA LYS A 139 10.04 -3.48 10.43
C LYS A 139 10.34 -2.31 11.35
N ILE A 140 10.17 -1.08 10.88
CA ILE A 140 10.31 0.15 11.67
C ILE A 140 9.34 0.11 12.85
N ALA A 141 8.07 -0.18 12.61
CA ALA A 141 7.06 -0.28 13.68
C ALA A 141 7.42 -1.32 14.75
N ARG A 142 8.05 -2.45 14.38
CA ARG A 142 8.56 -3.43 15.35
C ARG A 142 9.77 -2.93 16.13
N GLU A 143 10.73 -2.31 15.45
CA GLU A 143 11.93 -1.72 16.08
C GLU A 143 11.55 -0.61 17.07
N CYS A 144 10.46 0.09 16.80
CA CYS A 144 9.87 1.11 17.67
C CYS A 144 8.93 0.54 18.75
N GLY A 145 8.79 -0.78 18.87
CA GLY A 145 7.92 -1.41 19.88
C GLY A 145 6.42 -1.21 19.66
N MET A 146 6.00 -0.75 18.48
CA MET A 146 4.58 -0.55 18.14
C MET A 146 3.89 -1.88 17.78
N VAL A 147 4.65 -2.90 17.38
CA VAL A 147 4.14 -4.21 16.98
C VAL A 147 4.94 -5.30 17.67
N GLU A 148 4.25 -6.18 18.42
CA GLU A 148 4.89 -7.34 19.04
C GLU A 148 5.53 -8.24 17.96
N ALA A 149 6.75 -8.72 18.24
CA ALA A 149 7.39 -9.70 17.37
C ALA A 149 6.54 -10.98 17.35
N LYS A 150 6.45 -11.64 16.19
CA LYS A 150 5.68 -12.89 16.03
C LYS A 150 6.05 -13.95 17.08
N ASP A 151 7.29 -13.94 17.55
CA ASP A 151 7.85 -14.87 18.53
C ASP A 151 7.33 -14.62 19.98
N GLU A 152 6.74 -13.45 20.26
CA GLU A 152 6.14 -13.14 21.57
C GLU A 152 4.67 -13.58 21.68
N ILE A 153 3.98 -13.70 20.53
CA ILE A 153 2.59 -14.17 20.46
C ILE A 153 2.54 -15.68 20.69
N GLU A 154 3.44 -16.45 20.07
CA GLU A 154 3.51 -17.90 20.24
C GLU A 154 3.93 -18.33 21.66
N LYS A 155 4.69 -17.49 22.38
CA LYS A 155 5.02 -17.73 23.80
C LYS A 155 3.89 -17.44 24.77
N LYS A 156 2.94 -16.54 24.42
CA LYS A 156 1.76 -16.26 25.25
C LYS A 156 0.64 -17.28 25.07
N GLU A 157 0.57 -17.96 23.92
CA GLU A 157 -0.47 -18.97 23.64
C GLU A 157 -0.04 -20.42 23.94
N GLY A 158 1.26 -20.68 24.14
CA GLY A 158 1.80 -22.02 24.45
C GLY A 158 2.06 -22.30 25.94
N GLY A 159 1.59 -21.44 26.85
CA GLY A 159 1.90 -21.47 28.28
C GLY A 159 0.66 -21.48 29.17
N GLU A 160 -0.20 -22.48 29.01
CA GLU A 160 -1.11 -22.98 30.06
C GLU A 160 -1.16 -24.50 30.05
#